data_AF-A0A4U9VC66-F1
#
_entry.id   AF-A0A4U9VC66-F1
#
_cell.length_a   1.000
_cell.length_b   1.000
_cell.length_c   1.000
_cell.angle_alpha   90.00
_cell.angle_beta   90.00
_cell.angle_gamma   90.00
#
_symmetry.space_group_name_H-M   'P 1'
#
loop_
_entity.id
_entity.type
_entity.pdbx_description
1 polymer ?
#
loop_
_entity_poly.entity_id
_entity_poly.type
_entity_poly.pdbx_seq_one_letter_code
_entity_poly.pdbx_strand_id
1 'polypeptide(L)'
;MEKIKNIINNYFDRDFFWKHYENGSPKLINIYKRSDKFEQENPDLVNRILDKFHTDFPQYQIKRFRPFIKEDRGINFEVRIGASEVYVIWVSIFNFFLAWKLGNEIPFSSKTYIEQGESNIIDCIYAMVVIPCIDVEWLPREIAYKEIEEFNGANYPGYLEDDEIFNEPIFIVDTLART
;
A
#
# COMPACT_ATOMS: atom_id res chain seq x y z
N MET A 1 -15.09 3.81 1.55
CA MET A 1 -15.54 3.18 0.28
C MET A 1 -15.53 4.20 -0.86
N GLU A 2 -16.29 5.29 -0.82
CA GLU A 2 -16.33 6.30 -1.90
C GLU A 2 -14.97 6.98 -2.18
N LYS A 3 -14.18 7.28 -1.14
CA LYS A 3 -12.81 7.81 -1.28
C LYS A 3 -11.90 6.91 -2.11
N ILE A 4 -11.97 5.60 -1.88
CA ILE A 4 -11.10 4.64 -2.56
C ILE A 4 -11.58 4.40 -3.98
N LYS A 5 -12.89 4.21 -4.20
CA LYS A 5 -13.46 4.18 -5.55
C LYS A 5 -13.08 5.40 -6.38
N ASN A 6 -13.03 6.59 -5.78
CA ASN A 6 -12.55 7.80 -6.45
C ASN A 6 -11.06 7.76 -6.76
N ILE A 7 -10.20 7.26 -5.86
CA ILE A 7 -8.77 7.07 -6.15
C ILE A 7 -8.62 6.10 -7.32
N ILE A 8 -9.35 5.01 -7.28
CA ILE A 8 -9.34 3.99 -8.31
C ILE A 8 -9.67 4.57 -9.68
N ASN A 9 -10.82 5.22 -9.79
CA ASN A 9 -11.29 5.76 -11.05
C ASN A 9 -10.34 6.82 -11.63
N ASN A 10 -9.68 7.60 -10.77
CA ASN A 10 -8.85 8.74 -11.19
C ASN A 10 -7.37 8.41 -11.40
N TYR A 11 -6.87 7.33 -10.77
CA TYR A 11 -5.42 7.04 -10.72
C TYR A 11 -5.04 5.67 -11.27
N PHE A 12 -5.97 4.71 -11.40
CA PHE A 12 -5.65 3.36 -11.90
C PHE A 12 -6.42 3.02 -13.17
N ASP A 13 -5.71 2.57 -14.19
CA ASP A 13 -6.31 1.93 -15.37
C ASP A 13 -6.54 0.44 -15.08
N ARG A 14 -7.47 -0.21 -15.77
CA ARG A 14 -7.70 -1.67 -15.59
C ARG A 14 -6.56 -2.49 -16.20
N ASP A 15 -6.02 -2.02 -17.33
CA ASP A 15 -4.88 -2.63 -18.06
C ASP A 15 -3.51 -2.41 -17.37
N PHE A 16 -3.53 -1.85 -16.16
CA PHE A 16 -2.38 -1.34 -15.42
C PHE A 16 -1.26 -2.38 -15.17
N PHE A 17 -1.59 -3.66 -15.22
CA PHE A 17 -0.64 -4.76 -14.96
C PHE A 17 0.11 -5.23 -16.21
N TRP A 18 -0.41 -4.98 -17.41
CA TRP A 18 0.07 -5.67 -18.61
C TRP A 18 0.32 -4.78 -19.83
N LYS A 19 -0.24 -3.55 -19.88
CA LYS A 19 0.26 -2.52 -20.80
C LYS A 19 1.41 -1.81 -20.12
N HIS A 20 2.62 -2.35 -20.30
CA HIS A 20 3.86 -1.64 -20.05
C HIS A 20 3.73 -0.21 -20.54
N TYR A 21 3.63 0.74 -19.59
CA TYR A 21 3.88 2.17 -19.73
C TYR A 21 3.95 2.62 -21.19
N GLU A 22 2.82 2.56 -21.91
CA GLU A 22 2.70 3.33 -23.13
C GLU A 22 2.69 4.76 -22.63
N ASN A 23 3.87 5.38 -22.70
CA ASN A 23 4.18 6.70 -22.17
C ASN A 23 3.05 7.68 -22.50
N GLY A 24 2.12 7.92 -21.56
CA GLY A 24 1.02 8.86 -21.79
C GLY A 24 -0.33 8.59 -21.14
N SER A 25 -0.55 7.51 -20.35
CA SER A 25 -1.84 7.39 -19.63
C SER A 25 -2.09 8.65 -18.76
N PRO A 26 -3.25 9.33 -18.93
CA PRO A 26 -3.62 10.47 -18.09
C PRO A 26 -3.61 10.14 -16.59
N LYS A 27 -3.89 8.88 -16.21
CA LYS A 27 -3.91 8.45 -14.81
C LYS A 27 -2.52 8.28 -14.23
N LEU A 28 -1.53 7.86 -15.02
CA LEU A 28 -0.13 7.84 -14.60
C LEU A 28 0.38 9.27 -14.31
N ILE A 29 0.00 10.23 -15.15
CA ILE A 29 0.31 11.65 -14.91
C ILE A 29 -0.30 12.12 -13.59
N ASN A 30 -1.54 11.69 -13.28
CA ASN A 30 -2.18 12.00 -12.00
C ASN A 30 -1.41 11.40 -10.82
N ILE A 31 -0.91 10.17 -10.94
CA ILE A 31 -0.07 9.54 -9.90
C ILE A 31 1.17 10.38 -9.66
N TYR A 32 1.92 10.74 -10.71
CA TYR A 32 3.14 11.55 -10.54
C TYR A 32 2.85 12.91 -9.92
N LYS A 33 1.80 13.60 -10.37
CA LYS A 33 1.36 14.86 -9.74
C LYS A 33 1.00 14.66 -8.27
N ARG A 34 0.35 13.56 -7.92
CA ARG A 34 -0.01 13.27 -6.53
C ARG A 34 1.22 12.93 -5.69
N SER A 35 2.18 12.17 -6.21
CA SER A 35 3.44 11.87 -5.54
C SER A 35 4.26 13.14 -5.32
N ASP A 36 4.40 14.01 -6.34
CA ASP A 36 5.09 15.30 -6.21
C ASP A 36 4.44 16.16 -5.12
N LYS A 37 3.12 16.25 -5.14
CA LYS A 37 2.35 16.96 -4.11
C LYS A 37 2.56 16.35 -2.72
N PHE A 38 2.55 15.02 -2.60
CA PHE A 38 2.78 14.32 -1.34
C PHE A 38 4.17 14.59 -0.77
N GLU A 39 5.21 14.58 -1.60
CA GLU A 39 6.59 14.89 -1.19
C GLU A 39 6.74 16.37 -0.78
N GLN A 40 6.08 17.29 -1.47
CA GLN A 40 6.04 18.71 -1.11
C GLN A 40 5.30 18.97 0.20
N GLU A 41 4.17 18.30 0.42
CA GLU A 41 3.37 18.41 1.65
C GLU A 41 4.06 17.76 2.85
N ASN A 42 4.93 16.78 2.62
CA ASN A 42 5.59 16.00 3.66
C ASN A 42 7.11 15.95 3.45
N PRO A 43 7.81 17.10 3.57
CA PRO A 43 9.25 17.13 3.38
C PRO A 43 9.93 16.21 4.41
N ASP A 44 10.95 15.50 3.93
CA ASP A 44 11.81 14.63 4.74
C ASP A 44 11.06 13.53 5.52
N LEU A 45 9.85 13.17 5.10
CA LEU A 45 8.98 12.25 5.82
C LEU A 45 9.64 10.90 6.12
N VAL A 46 10.42 10.38 5.16
CA VAL A 46 11.13 9.12 5.34
C VAL A 46 12.09 9.19 6.53
N ASN A 47 12.93 10.22 6.59
CA ASN A 47 13.92 10.35 7.66
C ASN A 47 13.22 10.62 9.00
N ARG A 48 12.18 11.46 9.02
CA ARG A 48 11.37 11.68 10.24
C ARG A 48 10.77 10.39 10.80
N ILE A 49 10.23 9.53 9.94
CA ILE A 49 9.70 8.20 10.33
C ILE A 49 10.83 7.31 10.86
N LEU A 50 11.97 7.23 10.16
CA LEU A 50 13.09 6.39 10.57
C LEU A 50 13.71 6.84 11.89
N ASP A 51 13.94 8.14 12.07
CA ASP A 51 14.49 8.72 13.30
C ASP A 51 13.58 8.43 14.49
N LYS A 52 12.26 8.61 14.30
CA LYS A 52 11.29 8.35 15.35
C LYS A 52 11.17 6.86 15.66
N PHE A 53 11.22 6.00 14.64
CA PHE A 53 11.28 4.56 14.84
C PHE A 53 12.52 4.15 15.65
N HIS A 54 13.71 4.63 15.27
CA HIS A 54 14.94 4.31 15.98
C HIS A 54 14.96 4.83 17.43
N THR A 55 14.27 5.95 17.69
CA THR A 55 14.14 6.53 19.02
C THR A 55 13.16 5.72 19.90
N ASP A 56 11.98 5.43 19.37
CA ASP A 56 10.88 4.81 20.15
C ASP A 56 10.98 3.27 20.19
N PHE A 57 11.66 2.66 19.22
CA PHE A 57 11.79 1.20 19.06
C PHE A 57 13.23 0.73 18.75
N PRO A 58 14.24 1.10 19.56
CA PRO A 58 15.65 0.80 19.30
C PRO A 58 15.98 -0.70 19.25
N GLN A 59 15.14 -1.55 19.85
CA GLN A 59 15.31 -3.00 19.88
C GLN A 59 14.92 -3.70 18.57
N TYR A 60 14.17 -3.04 17.68
CA TYR A 60 13.71 -3.63 16.42
C TYR A 60 14.53 -3.14 15.24
N GLN A 61 14.68 -4.01 14.24
CA GLN A 61 15.36 -3.64 13.01
C GLN A 61 14.33 -3.11 12.01
N ILE A 62 14.56 -1.90 11.50
CA ILE A 62 13.82 -1.36 10.37
C ILE A 62 14.71 -1.35 9.13
N LYS A 63 14.17 -1.81 8.00
CA LYS A 63 14.81 -1.70 6.70
C LYS A 63 13.84 -1.06 5.73
N ARG A 64 14.28 -0.01 5.04
CA ARG A 64 13.49 0.56 3.95
C ARG A 64 13.46 -0.43 2.80
N PHE A 65 12.26 -0.75 2.31
CA PHE A 65 12.09 -1.71 1.24
C PHE A 65 12.56 -1.13 -0.10
N ARG A 66 12.14 0.10 -0.42
CA ARG A 66 12.51 0.80 -1.67
C ARG A 66 12.56 2.32 -1.51
N PRO A 67 13.46 3.02 -2.24
CA PRO A 67 13.62 4.46 -2.13
C PRO A 67 12.63 5.30 -2.96
N PHE A 68 11.79 4.68 -3.78
CA PHE A 68 11.16 5.31 -4.95
C PHE A 68 9.68 5.64 -4.73
N ILE A 69 9.37 6.78 -4.09
CA ILE A 69 7.99 7.14 -3.70
C ILE A 69 7.04 7.26 -4.90
N LYS A 70 7.52 7.67 -6.06
CA LYS A 70 6.68 7.85 -7.26
C LYS A 70 6.30 6.53 -7.89
N GLU A 71 7.29 5.66 -8.04
CA GLU A 71 7.19 4.34 -8.62
C GLU A 71 6.40 3.41 -7.70
N ASP A 72 6.72 3.48 -6.39
CA ASP A 72 6.09 2.70 -5.36
C ASP A 72 4.89 3.42 -4.74
N ARG A 73 4.41 4.56 -5.24
CA ARG A 73 3.21 5.31 -4.75
C ARG A 73 3.07 5.39 -3.22
N GLY A 74 4.19 5.50 -2.52
CA GLY A 74 4.21 5.42 -1.07
C GLY A 74 5.60 5.20 -0.49
N ILE A 75 5.64 5.06 0.83
CA ILE A 75 6.84 4.81 1.61
C ILE A 75 6.70 3.50 2.36
N ASN A 76 7.70 2.62 2.20
CA ASN A 76 7.60 1.23 2.60
C ASN A 76 8.76 0.79 3.47
N PHE A 77 8.45 0.11 4.55
CA PHE A 77 9.42 -0.31 5.55
C PHE A 77 9.13 -1.74 6.01
N GLU A 78 10.18 -2.52 6.15
CA GLU A 78 10.15 -3.80 6.85
C GLU A 78 10.56 -3.58 8.30
N VAL A 79 9.75 -4.08 9.22
CA VAL A 79 10.03 -4.12 10.65
C VAL A 79 10.24 -5.57 11.04
N ARG A 80 11.46 -5.89 11.48
CA ARG A 80 11.83 -7.22 11.94
C ARG A 80 11.83 -7.28 13.47
N ILE A 81 11.07 -8.23 13.99
CA ILE A 81 10.92 -8.51 15.42
C ILE A 81 11.50 -9.91 15.68
N GLY A 82 12.63 -9.96 16.36
CA GLY A 82 13.36 -11.21 16.57
C GLY A 82 13.86 -11.83 15.26
N ALA A 83 13.96 -13.17 15.23
CA ALA A 83 14.55 -13.89 14.10
C ALA A 83 13.57 -14.16 12.94
N SER A 84 12.28 -14.31 13.24
CA SER A 84 11.29 -14.86 12.31
C SER A 84 10.12 -13.93 11.98
N GLU A 85 9.86 -12.89 12.78
CA GLU A 85 8.73 -12.02 12.51
C GLU A 85 9.17 -10.81 11.68
N VAL A 86 8.58 -10.68 10.50
CA VAL A 86 8.79 -9.53 9.62
C VAL A 86 7.43 -8.97 9.26
N TYR A 87 7.27 -7.67 9.49
CA TYR A 87 6.09 -6.92 9.13
C TYR A 87 6.47 -5.92 8.06
N VAL A 88 5.61 -5.73 7.06
CA VAL A 88 5.74 -4.65 6.09
C VAL A 88 4.74 -3.57 6.44
N ILE A 89 5.20 -2.34 6.46
CA ILE A 89 4.42 -1.13 6.69
C ILE A 89 4.45 -0.31 5.41
N TRP A 90 3.28 0.24 5.07
CA TRP A 90 3.04 1.01 3.87
C TRP A 90 2.33 2.32 4.20
N VAL A 91 2.93 3.44 3.79
CA VAL A 91 2.34 4.77 3.86
C VAL A 91 2.10 5.27 2.45
N SER A 92 0.85 5.26 1.99
CA SER A 92 0.48 5.61 0.62
C SER A 92 0.47 7.12 0.38
N ILE A 93 0.79 7.55 -0.85
CA ILE A 93 0.56 8.92 -1.32
C ILE A 93 -0.91 9.36 -1.26
N PHE A 94 -1.85 8.43 -1.06
CA PHE A 94 -3.28 8.70 -0.87
C PHE A 94 -3.68 8.88 0.60
N ASN A 95 -2.69 9.02 1.49
CA ASN A 95 -2.83 9.20 2.93
C ASN A 95 -3.49 7.99 3.63
N PHE A 96 -3.06 6.79 3.24
CA PHE A 96 -3.44 5.54 3.90
C PHE A 96 -2.24 4.88 4.54
N PHE A 97 -2.45 4.28 5.71
CA PHE A 97 -1.55 3.34 6.35
C PHE A 97 -2.05 1.91 6.16
N LEU A 98 -1.16 1.01 5.81
CA LEU A 98 -1.44 -0.41 5.66
C LEU A 98 -0.25 -1.22 6.20
N ALA A 99 -0.52 -2.39 6.78
CA ALA A 99 0.52 -3.30 7.24
C ALA A 99 0.15 -4.76 7.00
N TRP A 100 1.15 -5.62 6.83
CA TRP A 100 0.99 -7.07 6.73
C TRP A 100 2.20 -7.81 7.30
N LYS A 101 2.03 -9.09 7.66
CA LYS A 101 3.13 -9.96 8.10
C LYS A 101 3.70 -10.72 6.90
N LEU A 102 5.01 -10.64 6.68
CA LEU A 102 5.70 -11.42 5.67
C LEU A 102 5.77 -12.90 6.11
N GLY A 103 5.47 -13.83 5.21
CA GLY A 103 5.60 -15.27 5.46
C GLY A 103 4.43 -15.94 6.19
N ASN A 104 3.32 -15.24 6.48
CA ASN A 104 2.08 -15.90 6.85
C ASN A 104 1.37 -16.41 5.58
N GLU A 105 1.57 -17.70 5.32
CA GLU A 105 1.16 -18.41 4.12
C GLU A 105 -0.35 -18.64 4.08
N ILE A 106 -1.10 -17.67 3.56
CA ILE A 106 -2.05 -17.90 2.46
C ILE A 106 -1.92 -16.65 1.57
N PRO A 107 -1.19 -16.71 0.45
CA PRO A 107 -1.30 -15.63 -0.53
C PRO A 107 -2.78 -15.48 -0.90
N PHE A 108 -3.23 -14.26 -1.22
CA PHE A 108 -4.60 -14.02 -1.73
C PHE A 108 -5.75 -14.05 -0.69
N SER A 109 -5.51 -13.68 0.57
CA SER A 109 -6.58 -13.53 1.58
C SER A 109 -6.60 -12.13 2.20
N SER A 110 -7.79 -11.62 2.53
CA SER A 110 -7.95 -10.45 3.40
C SER A 110 -7.11 -10.59 4.68
N LYS A 111 -6.97 -11.83 5.18
CA LYS A 111 -6.16 -12.18 6.37
C LYS A 111 -4.67 -11.87 6.24
N THR A 112 -4.18 -11.53 5.05
CA THR A 112 -2.79 -11.06 4.87
C THR A 112 -2.55 -9.72 5.55
N TYR A 113 -3.53 -8.79 5.49
CA TYR A 113 -3.39 -7.47 6.09
C TYR A 113 -3.68 -7.49 7.58
N ILE A 114 -3.01 -6.62 8.34
CA ILE A 114 -3.21 -6.46 9.77
C ILE A 114 -4.27 -5.39 9.99
N GLU A 115 -5.32 -5.75 10.73
CA GLU A 115 -6.35 -4.82 11.20
C GLU A 115 -5.87 -4.15 12.50
N GLN A 116 -6.39 -2.95 12.76
CA GLN A 116 -6.10 -2.25 14.00
C GLN A 116 -6.51 -3.11 15.21
N GLY A 117 -5.61 -3.25 16.18
CA GLY A 117 -5.83 -4.09 17.38
C GLY A 117 -5.43 -5.56 17.23
N GLU A 118 -5.01 -6.01 16.05
CA GLU A 118 -4.51 -7.38 15.86
C GLU A 118 -3.02 -7.54 16.21
N SER A 119 -2.25 -6.45 16.17
CA SER A 119 -0.82 -6.46 16.48
C SER A 119 -0.44 -5.22 17.26
N ASN A 120 -0.31 -5.39 18.58
CA ASN A 120 0.07 -4.32 19.51
C ASN A 120 1.29 -3.51 19.04
N ILE A 121 2.28 -4.18 18.44
CA ILE A 121 3.48 -3.50 17.97
C ILE A 121 3.22 -2.65 16.73
N ILE A 122 2.42 -3.12 15.78
CA ILE A 122 2.05 -2.31 14.61
C ILE A 122 1.15 -1.15 15.01
N ASP A 123 0.21 -1.37 15.94
CA ASP A 123 -0.60 -0.30 16.52
C ASP A 123 0.28 0.77 17.20
N CYS A 124 1.29 0.34 17.96
CA CYS A 124 2.24 1.27 18.59
C CYS A 124 3.08 2.02 17.56
N ILE A 125 3.58 1.36 16.52
CA ILE A 125 4.34 2.01 15.45
C ILE A 125 3.47 3.03 14.71
N TYR A 126 2.22 2.67 14.39
CA TYR A 126 1.27 3.59 13.78
C TYR A 126 1.05 4.85 14.64
N ALA A 127 0.72 4.66 15.92
CA ALA A 127 0.41 5.76 16.82
C ALA A 127 1.62 6.62 17.22
N MET A 128 2.78 6.00 17.43
CA MET A 128 3.96 6.68 17.98
C MET A 128 4.95 7.15 16.92
N VAL A 129 4.97 6.53 15.74
CA VAL A 129 5.96 6.84 14.68
C VAL A 129 5.27 7.49 13.48
N VAL A 130 4.21 6.88 12.95
CA VAL A 130 3.60 7.34 11.69
C VAL A 130 2.75 8.59 11.89
N ILE A 131 1.76 8.52 12.79
CA ILE A 131 0.80 9.63 13.03
C ILE A 131 1.49 10.95 13.43
N PRO A 132 2.56 10.96 14.25
CA PRO A 132 3.27 12.19 14.53
C PRO A 132 4.00 12.80 13.32
N CYS A 133 4.24 12.01 12.27
CA CYS A 133 4.96 12.46 11.08
C CYS A 133 4.03 12.85 9.93
N ILE A 134 2.85 12.22 9.82
CA ILE A 134 1.90 12.42 8.72
C ILE A 134 0.48 12.06 9.15
N ASP A 135 -0.50 12.83 8.69
CA ASP A 135 -1.92 12.51 8.82
C ASP A 135 -2.34 11.48 7.76
N VAL A 136 -2.49 10.23 8.18
CA VAL A 136 -2.94 9.10 7.36
C VAL A 136 -3.98 8.29 8.11
N GLU A 137 -4.89 7.68 7.37
CA GLU A 137 -5.89 6.78 7.94
C GLU A 137 -5.46 5.32 7.80
N TRP A 138 -5.64 4.52 8.85
CA TRP A 138 -5.49 3.07 8.74
C TRP A 138 -6.52 2.54 7.75
N LEU A 139 -6.05 1.85 6.71
CA LEU A 139 -6.92 1.25 5.70
C LEU A 139 -7.48 -0.07 6.25
N PRO A 140 -8.80 -0.17 6.50
CA PRO A 140 -9.38 -1.39 7.03
C PRO A 140 -9.21 -2.56 6.07
N ARG A 141 -8.94 -3.75 6.60
CA ARG A 141 -8.69 -4.98 5.84
C ARG A 141 -9.82 -5.27 4.85
N GLU A 142 -11.07 -5.16 5.29
CA GLU A 142 -12.22 -5.46 4.44
C GLU A 142 -12.33 -4.51 3.25
N ILE A 143 -11.93 -3.25 3.45
CA ILE A 143 -11.89 -2.27 2.38
C ILE A 143 -10.70 -2.58 1.46
N ALA A 144 -9.54 -2.90 2.02
CA ALA A 144 -8.42 -3.35 1.20
C ALA A 144 -8.76 -4.61 0.38
N TYR A 145 -9.58 -5.50 0.90
CA TYR A 145 -9.98 -6.74 0.24
C TYR A 145 -11.12 -6.58 -0.77
N LYS A 146 -12.19 -5.83 -0.45
CA LYS A 146 -13.30 -5.60 -1.39
C LYS A 146 -12.87 -4.92 -2.68
N GLU A 147 -11.90 -4.02 -2.57
CA GLU A 147 -11.36 -3.33 -3.74
C GLU A 147 -10.54 -4.31 -4.61
N ILE A 148 -9.85 -5.30 -4.00
CA ILE A 148 -9.21 -6.43 -4.73
C ILE A 148 -10.27 -7.24 -5.50
N GLU A 149 -11.40 -7.56 -4.89
CA GLU A 149 -12.47 -8.31 -5.57
C GLU A 149 -13.15 -7.52 -6.69
N GLU A 150 -13.46 -6.23 -6.47
CA GLU A 150 -14.10 -5.37 -7.49
C GLU A 150 -13.15 -5.09 -8.67
N PHE A 151 -11.85 -4.91 -8.45
CA PHE A 151 -10.85 -4.71 -9.52
C PHE A 151 -10.52 -5.98 -10.30
N ASN A 152 -10.46 -7.13 -9.63
CA ASN A 152 -10.25 -8.43 -10.27
C ASN A 152 -11.47 -8.91 -11.08
N GLY A 153 -12.54 -8.12 -11.16
CA GLY A 153 -13.67 -8.39 -12.04
C GLY A 153 -14.77 -9.26 -11.42
N ALA A 154 -14.86 -9.39 -10.10
CA ALA A 154 -15.87 -10.26 -9.47
C ALA A 154 -17.35 -9.82 -9.73
N ASN A 155 -17.62 -8.61 -10.22
CA ASN A 155 -18.98 -8.09 -10.40
C ASN A 155 -19.24 -7.31 -11.71
N TYR A 156 -18.46 -7.51 -12.78
CA TYR A 156 -18.74 -6.83 -14.05
C TYR A 156 -19.62 -7.71 -14.97
N PRO A 157 -20.88 -7.32 -15.26
CA PRO A 157 -21.82 -8.13 -16.06
C PRO A 157 -21.57 -8.05 -17.58
N GLY A 158 -20.53 -7.34 -18.03
CA GLY A 158 -20.24 -7.11 -19.44
C GLY A 158 -18.96 -7.80 -19.90
N TYR A 159 -19.11 -8.90 -20.63
CA TYR A 159 -18.10 -9.49 -21.51
C TYR A 159 -16.76 -9.88 -20.88
N LEU A 160 -16.66 -11.15 -20.50
CA LEU A 160 -15.46 -11.95 -20.71
C LEU A 160 -15.87 -13.07 -21.66
N GLU A 161 -15.69 -12.86 -22.96
CA GLU A 161 -15.68 -13.96 -23.93
C GLU A 161 -14.38 -14.74 -23.68
N ASP A 162 -14.54 -15.87 -22.99
CA ASP A 162 -13.75 -17.11 -22.90
C ASP A 162 -12.20 -17.15 -22.86
N ASP A 163 -11.44 -16.08 -23.09
CA ASP A 163 -9.96 -16.17 -23.17
C ASP A 163 -9.16 -15.21 -22.26
N GLU A 164 -9.81 -14.29 -21.53
CA GLU A 164 -9.12 -13.35 -20.61
C GLU A 164 -9.58 -13.49 -19.15
N ILE A 165 -9.89 -14.71 -18.71
CA ILE A 165 -9.97 -14.99 -17.27
C ILE A 165 -8.53 -15.00 -16.76
N PHE A 166 -8.11 -13.89 -16.17
CA PHE A 166 -6.79 -13.72 -15.57
C PHE A 166 -6.53 -14.85 -14.57
N ASN A 167 -5.49 -15.66 -14.82
CA ASN A 167 -5.12 -16.79 -13.96
C ASN A 167 -4.46 -16.35 -12.63
N GLU A 168 -4.13 -15.06 -12.47
CA GLU A 168 -3.47 -14.52 -11.28
C GLU A 168 -4.23 -13.28 -10.75
N PRO A 169 -4.61 -13.25 -9.46
CA PRO A 169 -5.33 -12.13 -8.88
C PRO A 169 -4.41 -10.90 -8.66
N ILE A 170 -4.89 -9.74 -9.06
CA ILE A 170 -4.28 -8.42 -8.84
C ILE A 170 -4.43 -7.99 -7.37
N PHE A 171 -3.36 -7.49 -6.73
CA PHE A 171 -3.34 -7.12 -5.31
C PHE A 171 -3.45 -5.61 -5.08
N ILE A 172 -3.96 -5.19 -3.91
CA ILE A 172 -3.81 -3.78 -3.49
C ILE A 172 -2.34 -3.43 -3.29
N VAL A 173 -1.53 -4.34 -2.75
CA VAL A 173 -0.08 -4.12 -2.66
C VAL A 173 0.54 -3.96 -4.04
N ASP A 174 -0.05 -4.48 -5.11
CA ASP A 174 0.46 -4.27 -6.48
C ASP A 174 -0.17 -3.03 -7.15
N THR A 175 -1.33 -2.56 -6.66
CA THR A 175 -1.88 -1.25 -7.04
C THR A 175 -1.17 -0.09 -6.32
N LEU A 176 -0.70 -0.35 -5.11
CA LEU A 176 -0.04 0.62 -4.25
C LEU A 176 1.48 0.55 -4.40
N ALA A 177 2.08 -0.64 -4.57
CA ALA A 177 3.50 -0.86 -4.81
C ALA A 177 3.78 -1.37 -6.21
N ARG A 178 4.99 -1.09 -6.70
CA ARG A 178 5.53 -1.84 -7.84
C ARG A 178 6.05 -3.19 -7.32
N THR A 179 5.54 -4.29 -7.84
CA THR A 179 6.22 -5.59 -7.74
C THR A 179 7.48 -5.59 -8.59
#